data_AF-B1KGM6-F1
#
_entry.id   AF-B1KGM6-F1
#
_cell.length_a   1.000
_cell.length_b   1.000
_cell.length_c   1.000
_cell.angle_alpha   90.00
_cell.angle_beta   90.00
_cell.angle_gamma   90.00
#
_symmetry.space_group_name_H-M   'P 1'
#
loop_
_entity.id
_entity.type
_entity.pdbx_description
1 polymer ?
#
loop_
_entity_poly.entity_id
_entity_poly.type
_entity_poly.pdbx_seq_one_letter_code
_entity_poly.pdbx_strand_id
1 'polypeptide(L)'
;MRVYKFREKEDYIYYLSQIIADTVKYKARLKRYLLEINDLIESDPDAEVVEATAYESISDKSKALLYYLFNLFGDESKSAVSYRKFRKLLVKGASCLDVSFEQLTNEEAQISNSFNQHRNWGLHIPESLFTNQRQIHDITGTVIDKHKDTIPVEVYEHFEIQYLTSLKMELADVVSNIEVLEKRMMQDYLILAGTHFQVSLFHIKVKPYKIMDIVQASINTQTKKNT
;
A
#
# COMPACT_ATOMS: atom_id res chain seq x y z
N MET A 1 20.20 1.16 -13.54
CA MET A 1 18.91 0.63 -13.07
C MET A 1 18.38 -0.37 -14.09
N ARG A 2 18.39 -1.67 -13.75
CA ARG A 2 17.78 -2.71 -14.57
C ARG A 2 16.27 -2.70 -14.31
N VAL A 3 15.47 -2.84 -15.36
CA VAL A 3 13.99 -2.92 -15.30
C VAL A 3 13.60 -4.30 -15.82
N TYR A 4 12.51 -4.88 -15.30
CA TYR A 4 11.96 -6.13 -15.81
C TYR A 4 11.68 -6.00 -17.32
N LYS A 5 12.03 -7.03 -18.10
CA LYS A 5 11.89 -7.03 -19.56
C LYS A 5 10.73 -7.95 -19.92
N PHE A 6 9.84 -7.45 -20.77
CA PHE A 6 8.75 -8.24 -21.34
C PHE A 6 9.13 -8.62 -22.77
N ARG A 7 9.47 -9.89 -22.98
CA ARG A 7 9.93 -10.43 -24.26
C ARG A 7 8.91 -11.39 -24.86
N GLU A 8 8.32 -12.21 -24.01
CA GLU A 8 7.36 -13.24 -24.37
C GLU A 8 6.13 -13.18 -23.46
N LYS A 9 5.11 -13.96 -23.79
CA LYS A 9 3.82 -13.92 -23.10
C LYS A 9 3.94 -14.36 -21.64
N GLU A 10 4.84 -15.30 -21.38
CA GLU A 10 5.17 -15.88 -20.08
C GLU A 10 5.71 -14.82 -19.11
N ASP A 11 6.42 -13.81 -19.61
CA ASP A 11 6.88 -12.66 -18.81
C ASP A 11 5.71 -11.88 -18.22
N TYR A 12 4.65 -11.66 -19.00
CA TYR A 12 3.45 -10.96 -18.54
C TYR A 12 2.67 -11.80 -17.52
N ILE A 13 2.54 -13.10 -17.80
CA ILE A 13 1.89 -14.06 -16.89
C ILE A 13 2.62 -14.09 -15.54
N TYR A 14 3.95 -14.27 -15.56
CA TYR A 14 4.76 -14.26 -14.36
C TYR A 14 4.61 -12.95 -13.60
N TYR A 15 4.78 -11.81 -14.26
CA TYR A 15 4.72 -10.51 -13.62
C TYR A 15 3.36 -10.24 -12.94
N LEU A 16 2.25 -10.52 -13.64
CA LEU A 16 0.91 -10.36 -13.07
C LEU A 16 0.65 -11.36 -11.94
N SER A 17 1.14 -12.59 -12.05
CA SER A 17 1.03 -13.59 -10.98
C SER A 17 1.66 -13.11 -9.67
N GLN A 18 2.81 -12.42 -9.74
CA GLN A 18 3.48 -11.88 -8.55
C GLN A 18 2.65 -10.76 -7.90
N ILE A 19 2.06 -9.87 -8.71
CA ILE A 19 1.18 -8.81 -8.19
C ILE A 19 -0.07 -9.41 -7.53
N ILE A 20 -0.71 -10.40 -8.16
CA ILE A 20 -1.88 -11.08 -7.59
C ILE A 20 -1.52 -11.78 -6.28
N ALA A 21 -0.39 -12.51 -6.25
CA ALA A 21 0.06 -13.22 -5.05
C ALA A 21 0.30 -12.27 -3.87
N ASP A 22 0.98 -11.15 -4.10
CA ASP A 22 1.20 -10.13 -3.07
C ASP A 22 -0.11 -9.46 -2.65
N THR A 23 -1.00 -9.15 -3.60
CA THR A 23 -2.33 -8.59 -3.31
C THR A 23 -3.10 -9.47 -2.34
N VAL A 24 -3.26 -10.76 -2.68
CA VAL A 24 -3.99 -11.73 -1.84
C VAL A 24 -3.37 -11.81 -0.45
N LYS A 25 -2.04 -11.91 -0.37
CA LYS A 25 -1.30 -12.03 0.89
C LYS A 25 -1.45 -10.81 1.79
N TYR A 26 -1.27 -9.60 1.25
CA TYR A 26 -1.28 -8.38 2.05
C TYR A 26 -2.71 -7.90 2.36
N LYS A 27 -3.68 -8.13 1.45
CA LYS A 27 -5.10 -7.94 1.74
C LYS A 27 -5.55 -8.80 2.93
N ALA A 28 -5.16 -10.08 2.96
CA ALA A 28 -5.50 -10.97 4.08
C ALA A 28 -4.95 -10.48 5.43
N ARG A 29 -3.77 -9.83 5.43
CA ARG A 29 -3.20 -9.21 6.64
C ARG A 29 -3.95 -7.94 7.04
N LEU A 30 -4.35 -7.08 6.10
CA LEU A 30 -5.21 -5.93 6.40
C LEU A 30 -6.55 -6.37 7.01
N LYS A 31 -7.19 -7.42 6.46
CA LYS A 31 -8.41 -7.99 7.04
C LYS A 31 -8.22 -8.47 8.48
N ARG A 32 -7.05 -9.00 8.83
CA ARG A 32 -6.73 -9.37 10.22
C ARG A 32 -6.65 -8.14 11.12
N TYR A 33 -6.02 -7.07 10.67
CA TYR A 33 -5.94 -5.83 11.45
C TYR A 33 -7.31 -5.15 11.60
N LEU A 34 -8.19 -5.26 10.61
CA LEU A 34 -9.60 -4.86 10.76
C LEU A 34 -10.31 -5.63 11.88
N LEU A 35 -10.05 -6.95 12.00
CA LEU A 35 -10.60 -7.74 13.11
C LEU A 35 -10.02 -7.30 14.45
N GLU A 36 -8.69 -7.09 14.54
CA GLU A 36 -8.06 -6.56 15.77
C GLU A 36 -8.68 -5.20 16.19
N ILE A 37 -8.99 -4.32 15.24
CA ILE A 37 -9.66 -3.04 15.54
C ILE A 37 -11.11 -3.27 16.01
N ASN A 38 -11.84 -4.20 15.40
CA ASN A 38 -13.20 -4.53 15.84
C ASN A 38 -13.19 -5.06 17.26
N ASP A 39 -12.28 -5.98 17.59
CA ASP A 39 -12.16 -6.55 18.93
C ASP A 39 -11.88 -5.46 19.97
N LEU A 40 -11.02 -4.48 19.64
CA LEU A 40 -10.75 -3.33 20.52
C LEU A 40 -12.00 -2.48 20.76
N ILE A 41 -12.75 -2.14 19.69
CA ILE A 41 -13.97 -1.32 19.80
C ILE A 41 -15.08 -2.08 20.54
N GLU A 42 -15.23 -3.38 20.30
CA GLU A 42 -16.28 -4.20 20.93
C GLU A 42 -15.97 -4.52 22.40
N SER A 43 -14.70 -4.47 22.81
CA SER A 43 -14.31 -4.70 24.20
C SER A 43 -14.76 -3.61 25.17
N ASP A 44 -14.97 -2.38 24.68
CA ASP A 44 -15.53 -1.26 25.42
C ASP A 44 -16.32 -0.32 24.48
N PRO A 45 -17.61 -0.62 24.23
CA PRO A 45 -18.43 0.12 23.26
C PRO A 45 -18.69 1.58 23.63
N ASP A 46 -18.55 1.92 24.92
CA ASP A 46 -18.80 3.26 25.45
C ASP A 46 -17.49 4.06 25.66
N ALA A 47 -16.34 3.50 25.24
CA ALA A 47 -15.05 4.15 25.35
C ALA A 47 -14.99 5.47 24.56
N GLU A 48 -14.61 6.56 25.23
CA GLU A 48 -14.33 7.86 24.59
C GLU A 48 -12.89 7.96 24.10
N VAL A 49 -11.98 7.16 24.67
CA VAL A 49 -10.54 7.17 24.38
C VAL A 49 -9.96 5.76 24.29
N VAL A 50 -8.79 5.63 23.66
CA VAL A 50 -8.00 4.41 23.57
C VAL A 50 -6.56 4.69 23.99
N GLU A 51 -5.94 3.76 24.70
CA GLU A 51 -4.52 3.80 25.05
C GLU A 51 -3.65 4.04 23.82
N ALA A 52 -2.70 4.97 23.92
CA ALA A 52 -1.84 5.36 22.82
C ALA A 52 -1.08 4.17 22.23
N THR A 53 -0.52 3.34 23.09
CA THR A 53 0.23 2.15 22.65
C THR A 53 -0.63 1.14 21.87
N ALA A 54 -1.92 1.03 22.18
CA ALA A 54 -2.85 0.15 21.47
C ALA A 54 -3.16 0.71 20.08
N TYR A 55 -3.51 1.99 20.00
CA TYR A 55 -3.78 2.68 18.74
C TYR A 55 -2.54 2.73 17.83
N GLU A 56 -1.40 3.17 18.35
CA GLU A 56 -0.16 3.29 17.58
C GLU A 56 0.30 1.93 17.04
N SER A 57 0.22 0.87 17.84
CA SER A 57 0.56 -0.49 17.41
C SER A 57 -0.25 -0.94 16.20
N ILE A 58 -1.57 -0.73 16.19
CA ILE A 58 -2.42 -1.13 15.06
C ILE A 58 -2.27 -0.17 13.86
N SER A 59 -2.07 1.12 14.12
CA SER A 59 -1.77 2.15 13.13
C SER A 59 -0.48 1.82 12.37
N ASP A 60 0.60 1.48 13.07
CA ASP A 60 1.89 1.17 12.46
C ASP A 60 1.86 -0.12 11.64
N LYS A 61 1.24 -1.18 12.19
CA LYS A 61 1.03 -2.45 11.49
C LYS A 61 0.26 -2.25 10.18
N SER A 62 -0.79 -1.43 10.21
CA SER A 62 -1.67 -1.21 9.06
C SER A 62 -1.05 -0.25 8.04
N LYS A 63 -0.46 0.87 8.46
CA LYS A 63 0.24 1.84 7.58
C LYS A 63 1.33 1.18 6.75
N ALA A 64 2.16 0.31 7.36
CA ALA A 64 3.19 -0.42 6.62
C ALA A 64 2.61 -1.24 5.46
N LEU A 65 1.41 -1.83 5.64
CA LEU A 65 0.72 -2.56 4.58
C LEU A 65 0.06 -1.64 3.57
N LEU A 66 -0.58 -0.56 4.01
CA LEU A 66 -1.18 0.44 3.15
C LEU A 66 -0.13 1.01 2.18
N TYR A 67 1.04 1.42 2.68
CA TYR A 67 2.12 1.94 1.84
C TYR A 67 2.63 0.90 0.82
N TYR A 68 2.73 -0.37 1.22
CA TYR A 68 3.10 -1.43 0.28
C TYR A 68 2.05 -1.58 -0.82
N LEU A 69 0.77 -1.62 -0.45
CA LEU A 69 -0.35 -1.82 -1.37
C LEU A 69 -0.53 -0.61 -2.30
N PHE A 70 -0.45 0.62 -1.79
CA PHE A 70 -0.50 1.82 -2.61
C PHE A 70 0.64 1.85 -3.63
N ASN A 71 1.85 1.37 -3.28
CA ASN A 71 2.90 1.17 -4.28
C ASN A 71 2.55 0.08 -5.29
N LEU A 72 2.12 -1.10 -4.82
CA LEU A 72 1.77 -2.25 -5.66
C LEU A 72 0.62 -1.96 -6.63
N PHE A 73 -0.29 -1.05 -6.29
CA PHE A 73 -1.39 -0.68 -7.16
C PHE A 73 -1.12 0.58 -7.97
N GLY A 74 -0.49 1.59 -7.37
CA GLY A 74 -0.47 2.96 -7.87
C GLY A 74 0.86 3.48 -8.40
N ASP A 75 2.01 2.86 -8.09
CA ASP A 75 3.32 3.46 -8.40
C ASP A 75 3.66 3.42 -9.91
N GLU A 76 3.85 4.58 -10.53
CA GLU A 76 4.20 4.68 -11.96
C GLU A 76 5.70 4.91 -12.22
N SER A 77 6.52 4.89 -11.17
CA SER A 77 7.96 5.08 -11.28
C SER A 77 8.60 4.01 -12.18
N LYS A 78 9.65 4.39 -12.91
CA LYS A 78 10.26 3.58 -13.98
C LYS A 78 10.63 2.15 -13.56
N SER A 79 11.23 1.97 -12.37
CA SER A 79 11.61 0.66 -11.80
C SER A 79 10.56 0.01 -10.90
N ALA A 80 9.51 0.73 -10.49
CA ALA A 80 8.58 0.23 -9.50
C ALA A 80 7.74 -0.95 -10.02
N VAL A 81 7.28 -1.82 -9.14
CA VAL A 81 6.25 -2.80 -9.51
C VAL A 81 4.91 -2.21 -9.14
N SER A 82 4.00 -2.09 -10.13
CA SER A 82 2.60 -1.81 -9.84
C SER A 82 1.66 -2.35 -10.91
N TYR A 83 0.42 -2.62 -10.52
CA TYR A 83 -0.65 -3.00 -11.44
C TYR A 83 -1.00 -1.87 -12.41
N ARG A 84 -1.13 -0.63 -11.92
CA ARG A 84 -1.43 0.53 -12.78
C ARG A 84 -0.42 0.69 -13.91
N LYS A 85 0.88 0.60 -13.61
CA LYS A 85 1.92 0.68 -14.64
C LYS A 85 1.90 -0.55 -15.55
N PHE A 86 1.78 -1.73 -14.97
CA PHE A 86 1.74 -2.98 -15.72
C PHE A 86 0.58 -3.01 -16.71
N ARG A 87 -0.62 -2.60 -16.30
CA ARG A 87 -1.81 -2.58 -17.17
C ARG A 87 -1.64 -1.67 -18.38
N LYS A 88 -0.99 -0.50 -18.22
CA LYS A 88 -0.64 0.36 -19.35
C LYS A 88 0.27 -0.35 -20.36
N LEU A 89 1.23 -1.15 -19.87
CA LEU A 89 2.10 -1.96 -20.72
C LEU A 89 1.32 -3.11 -21.38
N LEU A 90 0.44 -3.75 -20.63
CA LEU A 90 -0.39 -4.87 -21.09
C LEU A 90 -1.29 -4.47 -22.25
N VAL A 91 -2.04 -3.37 -22.10
CA VAL A 91 -2.93 -2.83 -23.15
C VAL A 91 -2.12 -2.39 -24.37
N LYS A 92 -0.95 -1.77 -24.17
CA LYS A 92 -0.06 -1.36 -25.27
C LYS A 92 0.54 -2.56 -26.01
N GLY A 93 0.83 -3.65 -25.31
CA GLY A 93 1.41 -4.88 -25.85
C GLY A 93 0.40 -5.88 -26.42
N ALA A 94 -0.89 -5.60 -26.33
CA ALA A 94 -1.98 -6.51 -26.68
C ALA A 94 -1.85 -7.11 -28.09
N SER A 95 -1.51 -6.29 -29.09
CA SER A 95 -1.32 -6.74 -30.47
C SER A 95 -0.17 -7.72 -30.66
N CYS A 96 0.90 -7.61 -29.86
CA CYS A 96 2.02 -8.54 -29.90
C CYS A 96 1.74 -9.84 -29.14
N LEU A 97 0.71 -9.85 -28.29
CA LEU A 97 0.32 -10.99 -27.45
C LEU A 97 -0.84 -11.79 -28.05
N ASP A 98 -1.38 -11.36 -29.20
CA ASP A 98 -2.56 -11.93 -29.86
C ASP A 98 -3.77 -12.05 -28.90
N VAL A 99 -3.96 -11.02 -28.06
CA VAL A 99 -5.07 -10.91 -27.11
C VAL A 99 -5.60 -9.49 -27.08
N SER A 100 -6.82 -9.31 -26.55
CA SER A 100 -7.42 -8.00 -26.34
C SER A 100 -7.80 -7.83 -24.87
N PHE A 101 -7.60 -6.62 -24.34
CA PHE A 101 -7.97 -6.25 -22.98
C PHE A 101 -9.00 -5.13 -23.02
N GLU A 102 -10.06 -5.27 -22.23
CA GLU A 102 -11.07 -4.25 -22.09
C GLU A 102 -10.52 -2.99 -21.39
N GLN A 103 -11.11 -1.84 -21.69
CA GLN A 103 -10.81 -0.62 -20.92
C GLN A 103 -11.31 -0.76 -19.49
N LEU A 104 -10.57 -0.16 -18.54
CA LEU A 104 -11.05 -0.08 -17.16
C LEU A 104 -12.42 0.59 -17.11
N THR A 105 -13.30 0.09 -16.24
CA THR A 105 -14.54 0.81 -15.92
C THR A 105 -14.22 2.14 -15.24
N ASN A 106 -15.19 3.04 -15.19
CA ASN A 106 -15.01 4.33 -14.51
C ASN A 106 -14.61 4.14 -13.03
N GLU A 107 -15.24 3.18 -12.36
CA GLU A 107 -14.93 2.81 -10.97
C GLU A 107 -13.49 2.29 -10.83
N GLU A 108 -13.09 1.31 -11.65
CA GLU A 108 -11.73 0.76 -11.61
C GLU A 108 -10.67 1.85 -11.88
N ALA A 109 -10.94 2.75 -12.81
CA ALA A 109 -10.05 3.86 -13.14
C ALA A 109 -9.94 4.87 -11.99
N GLN A 110 -11.06 5.20 -11.33
CA GLN A 110 -11.10 6.08 -10.16
C GLN A 110 -10.33 5.47 -8.99
N ILE A 111 -10.53 4.19 -8.69
CA ILE A 111 -9.81 3.48 -7.64
C ILE A 111 -8.31 3.44 -7.95
N SER A 112 -7.93 3.11 -9.19
CA SER A 112 -6.53 3.11 -9.61
C SER A 112 -5.88 4.50 -9.47
N ASN A 113 -6.61 5.57 -9.78
CA ASN A 113 -6.13 6.94 -9.59
C ASN A 113 -5.99 7.28 -8.10
N SER A 114 -6.96 6.89 -7.28
CA SER A 114 -6.92 7.08 -5.83
C SER A 114 -5.69 6.42 -5.21
N PHE A 115 -5.37 5.16 -5.54
CA PHE A 115 -4.16 4.51 -5.03
C PHE A 115 -2.86 5.20 -5.46
N ASN A 116 -2.81 5.78 -6.67
CA ASN A 116 -1.66 6.59 -7.08
C ASN A 116 -1.53 7.88 -6.23
N GLN A 117 -2.65 8.56 -5.95
CA GLN A 117 -2.66 9.74 -5.08
C GLN A 117 -2.20 9.39 -3.66
N HIS A 118 -2.76 8.33 -3.07
CA HIS A 118 -2.38 7.85 -1.75
C HIS A 118 -0.91 7.43 -1.68
N ARG A 119 -0.38 6.80 -2.74
CA ARG A 119 1.05 6.48 -2.84
C ARG A 119 1.91 7.75 -2.79
N ASN A 120 1.51 8.79 -3.51
CA ASN A 120 2.27 10.04 -3.56
C ASN A 120 2.18 10.82 -2.26
N TRP A 121 1.03 10.81 -1.60
CA TRP A 121 0.82 11.50 -0.33
C TRP A 121 1.39 10.73 0.86
N GLY A 122 1.08 9.44 0.99
CA GLY A 122 1.40 8.63 2.18
C GLY A 122 2.89 8.34 2.40
N LEU A 123 3.74 8.57 1.40
CA LEU A 123 5.21 8.48 1.52
C LEU A 123 5.88 9.85 1.59
N HIS A 124 5.10 10.92 1.64
CA HIS A 124 5.55 12.29 1.73
C HIS A 124 5.08 12.91 3.05
N ILE A 125 5.94 13.69 3.70
CA ILE A 125 5.58 14.51 4.85
C ILE A 125 5.43 15.95 4.32
N PRO A 126 4.21 16.46 4.11
CA PRO A 126 4.02 17.78 3.54
C PRO A 126 4.24 18.89 4.57
N GLU A 127 4.95 19.95 4.18
CA GLU A 127 5.21 21.12 5.03
C GLU A 127 3.93 21.84 5.49
N SER A 128 2.81 21.63 4.79
CA SER A 128 1.50 22.12 5.21
C SER A 128 1.09 21.59 6.59
N LEU A 129 1.58 20.43 7.03
CA LEU A 129 1.38 19.93 8.39
C LEU A 129 1.97 20.91 9.41
N PHE A 130 3.19 21.38 9.20
CA PHE A 130 3.83 22.34 10.11
C PHE A 130 3.13 23.70 10.09
N THR A 131 2.70 24.15 8.92
CA THR A 131 1.92 25.39 8.79
C THR A 131 0.61 25.30 9.57
N ASN A 132 -0.12 24.19 9.44
CA ASN A 132 -1.39 23.98 10.13
C ASN A 132 -1.21 23.76 11.64
N GLN A 133 -0.20 22.98 12.06
CA GLN A 133 0.13 22.78 13.47
C GLN A 133 0.47 24.11 14.13
N ARG A 134 1.31 24.93 13.49
CA ARG A 134 1.64 26.28 13.95
C ARG A 134 0.41 27.16 14.16
N GLN A 135 -0.58 27.06 13.27
CA GLN A 135 -1.83 27.82 13.36
C GLN A 135 -2.74 27.29 14.49
N ILE A 136 -2.93 25.97 14.59
CA ILE A 136 -3.80 25.35 15.59
C ILE A 136 -3.29 25.60 17.02
N HIS A 137 -1.97 25.55 17.21
CA HIS A 137 -1.34 25.76 18.53
C HIS A 137 -0.91 27.22 18.76
N ASP A 138 -1.27 28.15 17.88
CA ASP A 138 -0.91 29.58 17.94
C ASP A 138 0.58 29.83 18.26
N ILE A 139 1.48 29.13 17.56
CA ILE A 139 2.92 29.21 17.81
C ILE A 139 3.49 30.51 17.20
N THR A 140 3.53 31.55 18.03
CA THR A 140 4.07 32.87 17.68
C THR A 140 5.59 32.97 17.86
N GLY A 141 6.21 34.04 17.35
CA GLY A 141 7.64 34.31 17.57
C GLY A 141 8.01 34.40 19.06
N THR A 142 7.13 34.98 19.87
CA THR A 142 7.31 35.09 21.32
C THR A 142 7.36 33.72 22.01
N VAL A 143 6.50 32.78 21.59
CA VAL A 143 6.51 31.40 22.13
C VAL A 143 7.82 30.70 21.78
N ILE A 144 8.27 30.83 20.53
CA ILE A 144 9.54 30.24 20.09
C ILE A 144 10.71 30.82 20.89
N ASP A 145 10.81 32.14 21.01
CA ASP A 145 11.91 32.79 21.72
C ASP A 145 11.98 32.41 23.21
N LYS A 146 10.82 32.16 23.83
CA LYS A 146 10.71 31.74 25.23
C LYS A 146 11.22 30.31 25.46
N HIS A 147 11.10 29.44 24.46
CA HIS A 147 11.37 28.00 24.60
C HIS A 147 12.53 27.49 23.72
N LYS A 148 13.25 28.37 23.03
CA LYS A 148 14.28 28.02 22.03
C LYS A 148 15.48 27.22 22.57
N ASP A 149 15.65 27.16 23.88
CA ASP A 149 16.67 26.36 24.56
C ASP A 149 16.25 24.89 24.74
N THR A 150 15.01 24.55 24.42
CA THR A 150 14.45 23.19 24.50
C THR A 150 13.68 22.83 23.22
N ILE A 151 13.61 21.54 22.90
CA ILE A 151 12.76 21.03 21.81
C ILE A 151 11.59 20.30 22.45
N PRO A 152 10.36 20.82 22.37
CA PRO A 152 9.19 20.12 22.91
C PRO A 152 8.94 18.85 22.10
N VAL A 153 8.62 17.77 22.81
CA VAL A 153 8.21 16.49 22.22
C VAL A 153 6.81 16.19 22.72
N GLU A 154 5.87 16.04 21.80
CA GLU A 154 4.50 15.64 22.11
C GLU A 154 4.47 14.13 22.38
N VAL A 155 3.93 13.75 23.53
CA VAL A 155 3.69 12.36 23.92
C VAL A 155 2.25 12.28 24.40
N TYR A 156 1.49 11.34 23.84
CA TYR A 156 0.10 11.12 24.19
C TYR A 156 -0.01 9.81 24.97
N GLU A 157 -0.76 9.84 26.07
CA GLU A 157 -1.11 8.61 26.81
C GLU A 157 -2.33 7.93 26.19
N HIS A 158 -3.23 8.72 25.62
CA HIS A 158 -4.48 8.26 25.01
C HIS A 158 -4.78 9.03 23.72
N PHE A 159 -5.53 8.40 22.82
CA PHE A 159 -6.17 9.04 21.67
C PHE A 159 -7.68 9.01 21.84
N GLU A 160 -8.38 10.01 21.29
CA GLU A 160 -9.84 9.95 21.16
C GLU A 160 -10.25 8.73 20.32
N ILE A 161 -11.36 8.07 20.68
CA ILE A 161 -11.83 6.83 20.02
C ILE A 161 -12.07 7.02 18.50
N GLN A 162 -12.31 8.26 18.07
CA GLN A 162 -12.46 8.71 16.69
C GLN A 162 -11.24 8.33 15.83
N TYR A 163 -10.04 8.30 16.41
CA TYR A 163 -8.83 7.86 15.70
C TYR A 163 -8.93 6.39 15.29
N LEU A 164 -9.40 5.53 16.19
CA LEU A 164 -9.52 4.10 15.95
C LEU A 164 -10.67 3.78 14.99
N THR A 165 -11.82 4.43 15.16
CA THR A 165 -12.98 4.25 14.27
C THR A 165 -12.73 4.79 12.86
N SER A 166 -12.01 5.91 12.73
CA SER A 166 -11.60 6.43 11.41
C SER A 166 -10.63 5.47 10.71
N LEU A 167 -9.65 4.92 11.43
CA LEU A 167 -8.75 3.90 10.89
C LEU A 167 -9.52 2.66 10.42
N LYS A 168 -10.51 2.19 11.18
CA LYS A 168 -11.39 1.08 10.78
C LYS A 168 -12.07 1.37 9.43
N MET A 169 -12.67 2.55 9.28
CA MET A 169 -13.35 2.94 8.04
C MET A 169 -12.38 3.02 6.86
N GLU A 170 -11.21 3.64 7.06
CA GLU A 170 -10.15 3.72 6.03
C GLU A 170 -9.71 2.33 5.56
N LEU A 171 -9.40 1.42 6.50
CA LEU A 171 -8.96 0.07 6.14
C LEU A 171 -10.05 -0.72 5.42
N ALA A 172 -11.31 -0.57 5.83
CA ALA A 172 -12.44 -1.24 5.17
C ALA A 172 -12.63 -0.74 3.73
N ASP A 173 -12.56 0.57 3.50
CA ASP A 173 -12.63 1.17 2.17
C ASP A 173 -11.48 0.69 1.27
N VAL A 174 -10.24 0.73 1.77
CA VAL A 174 -9.08 0.24 1.02
C VAL A 174 -9.22 -1.23 0.67
N VAL A 175 -9.70 -2.08 1.59
CA VAL A 175 -9.94 -3.50 1.30
C VAL A 175 -10.97 -3.69 0.20
N SER A 176 -12.09 -2.95 0.24
CA SER A 176 -13.12 -2.99 -0.82
C SER A 176 -12.54 -2.58 -2.18
N ASN A 177 -11.78 -1.48 -2.21
CA ASN A 177 -11.13 -0.98 -3.42
C ASN A 177 -10.08 -1.95 -3.98
N ILE A 178 -9.35 -2.65 -3.12
CA ILE A 178 -8.43 -3.73 -3.53
C ILE A 178 -9.20 -4.87 -4.19
N GLU A 179 -10.35 -5.28 -3.65
CA GLU A 179 -11.15 -6.39 -4.19
C GLU A 179 -11.66 -6.11 -5.61
N VAL A 180 -12.02 -4.87 -5.90
CA VAL A 180 -12.40 -4.43 -7.26
C VAL A 180 -11.22 -4.61 -8.23
N LEU A 181 -10.04 -4.08 -7.89
CA LEU A 181 -8.87 -4.19 -8.77
C LEU A 181 -8.31 -5.62 -8.83
N GLU A 182 -8.41 -6.41 -7.76
CA GLU A 182 -8.03 -7.81 -7.73
C GLU A 182 -8.87 -8.64 -8.70
N LYS A 183 -10.19 -8.44 -8.70
CA LYS A 183 -11.08 -9.08 -9.68
C LYS A 183 -10.65 -8.73 -11.11
N ARG A 184 -10.30 -7.47 -11.37
CA ARG A 184 -9.80 -7.03 -12.67
C ARG A 184 -8.46 -7.69 -13.05
N MET A 185 -7.52 -7.77 -12.10
CA MET A 185 -6.26 -8.49 -12.29
C MET A 185 -6.49 -9.97 -12.62
N MET A 186 -7.46 -10.62 -11.98
CA MET A 186 -7.80 -12.01 -12.26
C MET A 186 -8.38 -12.18 -13.66
N GLN A 187 -9.19 -11.25 -14.15
CA GLN A 187 -9.69 -11.25 -15.53
C GLN A 187 -8.56 -11.06 -16.54
N ASP A 188 -7.66 -10.09 -16.29
CA ASP A 188 -6.48 -9.88 -17.13
C ASP A 188 -5.59 -11.12 -17.18
N TYR A 189 -5.41 -11.79 -16.03
CA TYR A 189 -4.64 -13.02 -15.95
C TYR A 189 -5.31 -14.15 -16.73
N LEU A 190 -6.64 -14.29 -16.67
CA LEU A 190 -7.36 -15.29 -17.44
C LEU A 190 -7.14 -15.10 -18.95
N ILE A 191 -7.22 -13.85 -19.44
CA ILE A 191 -6.98 -13.50 -20.84
C ILE A 191 -5.54 -13.84 -21.24
N LEU A 192 -4.57 -13.49 -20.39
CA LEU A 192 -3.16 -13.82 -20.61
C LEU A 192 -2.93 -15.32 -20.62
N ALA A 193 -3.36 -16.05 -19.58
CA ALA A 193 -3.08 -17.47 -19.46
C ALA A 193 -3.83 -18.30 -20.52
N GLY A 194 -4.98 -17.83 -21.01
CA GLY A 194 -5.83 -18.55 -21.97
C GLY A 194 -6.43 -19.84 -21.39
N THR A 195 -6.36 -20.02 -20.08
CA THR A 195 -6.86 -21.20 -19.37
C THR A 195 -7.38 -20.79 -18.00
N HIS A 196 -8.35 -21.55 -17.49
CA HIS A 196 -8.82 -21.38 -16.13
C HIS A 196 -7.69 -21.61 -15.14
N PHE A 197 -7.65 -20.77 -14.11
CA PHE A 197 -6.63 -20.80 -13.09
C PHE A 197 -7.28 -20.72 -11.71
N GLN A 198 -6.50 -21.07 -10.69
CA GLN A 198 -6.87 -20.94 -9.29
C GLN A 198 -5.71 -20.37 -8.51
N VAL A 199 -6.00 -19.47 -7.57
CA VAL A 199 -5.02 -19.04 -6.59
C VAL A 199 -4.89 -20.13 -5.55
N SER A 200 -3.73 -20.80 -5.51
CA SER A 200 -3.43 -21.85 -4.54
C SER A 200 -2.51 -21.33 -3.44
N LEU A 201 -2.87 -21.63 -2.19
CA LEU A 201 -2.06 -21.27 -1.03
C LEU A 201 -1.08 -22.39 -0.74
N PHE A 202 0.22 -22.11 -0.91
CA PHE A 202 1.28 -23.03 -0.54
C PHE A 202 1.83 -22.66 0.84
N HIS A 203 1.65 -23.56 1.80
CA HIS A 203 2.10 -23.34 3.18
C HIS A 203 3.57 -23.68 3.34
N ILE A 204 4.40 -22.65 3.35
CA ILE A 204 5.83 -22.77 3.70
C ILE A 204 5.95 -22.58 5.21
N LYS A 205 6.40 -23.62 5.93
CA LYS A 205 6.53 -23.59 7.41
C LYS A 205 7.44 -22.46 7.89
N VAL A 206 8.55 -22.24 7.20
CA VAL A 206 9.56 -21.25 7.57
C VAL A 206 9.99 -20.49 6.33
N LYS A 207 9.84 -19.16 6.34
CA LYS A 207 10.38 -18.32 5.28
C LYS A 207 11.91 -18.29 5.42
N PRO A 208 12.68 -18.84 4.47
CA PRO A 208 14.13 -18.91 4.62
C PRO A 208 14.75 -17.51 4.55
N TYR A 209 15.66 -17.20 5.47
CA TYR A 209 16.38 -15.91 5.46
C TYR A 209 17.23 -15.71 4.20
N LYS A 210 17.62 -16.80 3.51
CA LYS A 210 18.34 -16.77 2.23
C LYS A 210 17.65 -15.92 1.15
N ILE A 211 16.34 -15.67 1.26
CA ILE A 211 15.63 -14.73 0.38
C ILE A 211 16.23 -13.31 0.40
N MET A 212 16.92 -12.95 1.49
CA MET A 212 17.62 -11.67 1.60
C MET A 212 18.76 -11.52 0.60
N ASP A 213 19.31 -12.63 0.05
CA ASP A 213 20.27 -12.58 -1.04
C ASP A 213 19.66 -11.92 -2.29
N ILE A 214 18.37 -12.17 -2.56
CA ILE A 214 17.62 -11.54 -3.66
C ILE A 214 17.42 -10.05 -3.38
N VAL A 215 17.07 -9.71 -2.14
CA VAL A 215 16.91 -8.30 -1.71
C VAL A 215 18.23 -7.54 -1.87
N GLN A 216 19.34 -8.12 -1.40
CA GLN A 216 20.67 -7.53 -1.54
C GLN A 216 21.08 -7.37 -3.01
N ALA A 217 20.81 -8.36 -3.85
CA ALA A 217 21.05 -8.26 -5.29
C ALA A 217 20.23 -7.14 -5.95
N SER A 218 18.97 -6.95 -5.50
CA SER A 218 18.12 -5.84 -5.95
C SER A 218 18.68 -4.49 -5.52
N ILE A 219 19.06 -4.33 -4.25
CA ILE A 219 19.71 -3.11 -3.73
C ILE A 219 20.95 -2.79 -4.56
N ASN A 220 21.86 -3.75 -4.70
CA ASN A 220 23.10 -3.58 -5.48
C ASN A 220 22.81 -3.15 -6.93
N THR A 221 21.74 -3.66 -7.55
CA THR A 221 21.36 -3.29 -8.92
C THR A 221 20.83 -1.85 -9.02
N GLN A 222 20.23 -1.34 -7.96
CA GLN A 222 19.67 0.00 -7.87
C GLN A 222 20.70 1.05 -7.46
N THR A 223 21.63 0.70 -6.56
CA THR A 223 22.61 1.63 -5.97
C THR A 223 23.96 1.68 -6.66
N LYS A 224 24.34 0.69 -7.49
CA LYS A 224 25.61 0.67 -8.28
C LYS A 224 25.73 1.75 -9.37
N LYS A 225 25.10 2.90 -9.21
CA LYS A 225 25.23 4.03 -10.13
C LYS A 225 26.29 5.08 -9.74
N ASN A 226 26.96 4.96 -8.60
CA ASN A 226 27.93 5.96 -8.11
C ASN A 226 29.21 5.34 -7.50
N THR A 227 30.03 4.66 -8.31
CA THR A 227 31.48 4.56 -8.12
C THR A 227 32.13 4.62 -9.49
#